data_AF-A0A956F4G6-F1
#
_entry.id   AF-A0A956F4G6-F1
#
_cell.length_a   1.000
_cell.length_b   1.000
_cell.length_c   1.000
_cell.angle_alpha   90.00
_cell.angle_beta   90.00
_cell.angle_gamma   90.00
#
_symmetry.space_group_name_H-M   'P 1'
#
loop_
_entity.id
_entity.type
_entity.pdbx_description
1 polymer ?
#
loop_
_entity_poly.entity_id
_entity_poly.type
_entity_poly.pdbx_seq_one_letter_code
_entity_poly.pdbx_strand_id
1 'polypeptide(L)'
;QIMTLADRALPSSHPKFRPLVEALRLGHLRLLLSLAKPGGLAVLISDFVSSDSEPQIAEVTDAQAPALAEQLLAAGNFLLGTHPLQITSLLKSEPDLAAQVAEAQLVRPWKWDFGARTYLVYAVNIRKA
;
A
#
# COMPACT_ATOMS: atom_id res chain seq x y z
N GLN A 1 1.47 -5.28 -9.19
CA GLN A 1 1.38 -5.72 -7.78
C GLN A 1 2.54 -6.66 -7.47
N ILE A 2 3.48 -6.26 -6.61
CA ILE A 2 4.64 -7.12 -6.26
C ILE A 2 4.30 -8.11 -5.14
N MET A 3 3.26 -7.81 -4.34
CA MET A 3 2.78 -8.72 -3.30
C MET A 3 2.25 -10.05 -3.88
N THR A 4 1.77 -10.07 -5.13
CA THR A 4 1.36 -11.31 -5.81
C THR A 4 2.54 -12.25 -6.12
N LEU A 5 3.79 -11.78 -6.08
CA LEU A 5 4.96 -12.66 -6.18
C LEU A 5 5.11 -13.53 -4.93
N ALA A 6 4.64 -13.06 -3.76
CA ALA A 6 4.65 -13.88 -2.54
C ALA A 6 3.80 -15.14 -2.73
N ASP A 7 2.60 -15.01 -3.31
CA ASP A 7 1.69 -16.13 -3.60
C ASP A 7 2.27 -17.11 -4.63
N ARG A 8 3.11 -16.61 -5.56
CA ARG A 8 3.81 -17.45 -6.54
C ARG A 8 5.00 -18.19 -5.93
N ALA A 9 5.63 -17.62 -4.91
CA ALA A 9 6.79 -18.21 -4.25
C ALA A 9 6.40 -19.23 -3.17
N LEU A 10 5.37 -18.93 -2.38
CA LEU A 10 4.86 -19.78 -1.31
C LEU A 10 3.32 -19.71 -1.27
N PRO A 11 2.62 -20.83 -1.04
CA PRO A 11 1.19 -20.76 -0.79
C PRO A 11 0.90 -20.01 0.51
N SER A 12 -0.26 -19.36 0.59
CA SER A 12 -0.67 -18.55 1.75
C SER A 12 -0.76 -19.35 3.06
N SER A 13 -0.89 -20.68 2.97
CA SER A 13 -0.87 -21.61 4.10
C SER A 13 0.53 -21.92 4.63
N HIS A 14 1.60 -21.56 3.91
CA HIS A 14 2.97 -21.86 4.32
C HIS A 14 3.39 -21.02 5.54
N PRO A 15 4.06 -21.58 6.56
CA PRO A 15 4.41 -20.87 7.80
C PRO A 15 5.31 -19.65 7.60
N LYS A 16 6.03 -19.57 6.47
CA LYS A 16 6.90 -18.43 6.10
C LYS A 16 6.23 -17.41 5.17
N PHE A 17 4.97 -17.59 4.82
CA PHE A 17 4.28 -16.70 3.89
C PHE A 17 4.16 -15.27 4.43
N ARG A 18 3.67 -15.09 5.66
CA ARG A 18 3.59 -13.76 6.30
C ARG A 18 4.96 -13.08 6.44
N PRO A 19 6.00 -13.75 6.98
CA PRO A 19 7.35 -13.20 7.00
C PRO A 19 7.88 -12.79 5.62
N LEU A 20 7.55 -13.54 4.56
CA LEU A 20 7.95 -13.20 3.19
C LEU A 20 7.27 -11.90 2.73
N VAL A 21 5.97 -11.74 2.95
CA VAL A 21 5.24 -10.52 2.60
C VAL A 21 5.80 -9.31 3.35
N GLU A 22 6.08 -9.46 4.64
CA GLU A 22 6.70 -8.41 5.46
C GLU A 22 8.08 -8.01 4.93
N ALA A 23 8.93 -9.00 4.61
CA ALA A 23 10.26 -8.77 4.06
C ALA A 23 10.21 -8.08 2.69
N LEU A 24 9.32 -8.52 1.79
CA LEU A 24 9.12 -7.90 0.48
C LEU A 24 8.70 -6.44 0.63
N ARG A 25 7.72 -6.17 1.49
CA ARG A 25 7.26 -4.80 1.77
C ARG A 25 8.39 -3.91 2.28
N LEU A 26 9.16 -4.37 3.26
CA LEU A 26 10.31 -3.62 3.75
C LEU A 26 11.36 -3.38 2.65
N GLY A 27 11.62 -4.39 1.82
CA GLY A 27 12.50 -4.28 0.66
C GLY A 27 12.06 -3.18 -0.30
N HIS A 28 10.76 -3.06 -0.59
CA HIS A 28 10.24 -2.00 -1.44
C HIS A 28 10.38 -0.61 -0.84
N LEU A 29 10.11 -0.45 0.46
CA LEU A 29 10.26 0.84 1.13
C LEU A 29 11.74 1.27 1.15
N ARG A 30 12.66 0.34 1.42
CA ARG A 30 14.11 0.59 1.35
C ARG A 30 14.53 1.01 -0.06
N LEU A 31 14.09 0.27 -1.08
CA LEU A 31 14.40 0.58 -2.47
C LEU A 31 13.88 1.98 -2.86
N LEU A 32 12.62 2.27 -2.53
CA LEU A 32 12.00 3.57 -2.82
C LEU A 32 12.80 4.73 -2.22
N LEU A 33 13.21 4.60 -0.95
CA LEU A 33 14.03 5.62 -0.29
C LEU A 33 15.44 5.73 -0.89
N SER A 34 16.05 4.61 -1.30
CA SER A 34 17.39 4.62 -1.91
C SER A 34 17.44 5.31 -3.28
N LEU A 35 16.30 5.37 -3.96
CA LEU A 35 16.17 6.04 -5.26
C LEU A 35 15.92 7.55 -5.13
N ALA A 36 15.56 8.03 -3.93
CA ALA A 36 15.33 9.44 -3.67
C ALA A 36 16.61 10.12 -3.15
N LYS A 37 16.95 11.28 -3.73
CA LYS A 37 17.99 12.16 -3.16
C LYS A 37 17.55 12.75 -1.82
N PRO A 38 18.47 13.14 -0.91
CA PRO A 38 18.14 13.91 0.29
C PRO A 38 17.28 15.15 -0.03
N GLY A 39 16.25 15.39 0.78
CA GLY A 39 15.24 16.42 0.56
C GLY A 39 14.24 16.14 -0.58
N GLY A 40 14.46 15.07 -1.36
CA GLY A 40 13.59 14.64 -2.46
C GLY A 40 12.25 14.08 -2.00
N LEU A 41 11.27 14.08 -2.91
CA LEU A 41 9.95 13.49 -2.70
C LEU A 41 9.89 12.13 -3.39
N ALA A 42 9.64 11.09 -2.61
CA ALA A 42 9.22 9.78 -3.11
C ALA A 42 7.71 9.64 -2.94
N VAL A 43 7.05 9.01 -3.91
CA VAL A 43 5.61 8.73 -3.86
C VAL A 43 5.40 7.24 -4.04
N LEU A 44 4.85 6.59 -3.01
CA LEU A 44 4.35 5.22 -3.13
C LEU A 44 2.87 5.30 -3.46
N ILE A 45 2.44 4.65 -4.54
CA ILE A 45 1.02 4.43 -4.86
C ILE A 45 0.74 2.93 -4.79
N SER A 46 -0.31 2.54 -4.09
CA SER A 46 -0.73 1.14 -3.98
C SER A 46 -2.24 1.03 -4.12
N ASP A 47 -2.66 0.08 -4.95
CA ASP A 47 -3.99 -0.52 -4.88
C ASP A 47 -4.09 -1.45 -3.68
N PHE A 48 -5.27 -1.48 -3.06
CA PHE A 48 -5.54 -2.34 -1.90
C PHE A 48 -6.84 -3.13 -2.01
N VAL A 49 -7.79 -2.75 -2.87
CA VAL A 49 -8.98 -3.56 -3.21
C VAL A 49 -9.31 -3.35 -4.68
N SER A 50 -9.82 -4.40 -5.35
CA SER A 50 -10.32 -4.32 -6.72
C SER A 50 -11.81 -4.61 -6.81
N SER A 51 -12.42 -4.21 -7.93
CA SER A 51 -13.82 -4.48 -8.26
C SER A 51 -14.15 -5.95 -8.42
N ASP A 52 -13.15 -6.82 -8.60
CA ASP A 52 -13.36 -8.28 -8.61
C ASP A 52 -13.73 -8.81 -7.22
N SER A 53 -13.11 -8.26 -6.18
CA SER A 53 -13.33 -8.64 -4.78
C SER A 53 -14.41 -7.80 -4.10
N GLU A 54 -14.63 -6.58 -4.59
CA GLU A 54 -15.64 -5.65 -4.08
C GLU A 54 -16.29 -4.89 -5.25
N PRO A 55 -17.38 -5.42 -5.84
CA PRO A 55 -18.04 -4.82 -7.00
C PRO A 55 -18.49 -3.38 -6.80
N GLN A 56 -18.80 -2.97 -5.56
CA GLN A 56 -19.25 -1.61 -5.25
C GLN A 56 -18.24 -0.54 -5.68
N ILE A 57 -16.95 -0.88 -5.78
CA ILE A 57 -15.89 0.05 -6.22
C ILE A 57 -16.16 0.61 -7.61
N ALA A 58 -16.77 -0.16 -8.53
CA ALA A 58 -17.05 0.32 -9.87
C ALA A 58 -18.03 1.52 -9.86
N GLU A 59 -18.99 1.49 -8.95
CA GLU A 59 -20.14 2.41 -8.90
C GLU A 59 -19.89 3.66 -8.05
N VAL A 60 -18.92 3.64 -7.13
CA VAL A 60 -18.67 4.80 -6.27
C VAL A 60 -18.07 5.98 -7.04
N THR A 61 -18.45 7.19 -6.62
CA THR A 61 -17.80 8.44 -7.03
C THR A 61 -16.48 8.65 -6.27
N ASP A 62 -15.60 9.51 -6.79
CA ASP A 62 -14.35 9.88 -6.12
C ASP A 62 -14.58 10.50 -4.72
N ALA A 63 -15.72 11.18 -4.52
CA ALA A 63 -16.10 11.73 -3.23
C ALA A 63 -16.48 10.65 -2.20
N GLN A 64 -17.00 9.51 -2.67
CA GLN A 64 -17.43 8.37 -1.85
C GLN A 64 -16.30 7.36 -1.61
N ALA A 65 -15.31 7.30 -2.50
CA ALA A 65 -14.18 6.37 -2.42
C ALA A 65 -13.45 6.35 -1.05
N PRO A 66 -13.22 7.49 -0.37
CA PRO A 66 -12.59 7.51 0.95
C PRO A 66 -13.41 6.82 2.02
N ALA A 67 -14.74 7.02 2.04
CA ALA A 67 -15.62 6.39 3.01
C ALA A 67 -15.70 4.88 2.78
N LEU A 68 -15.79 4.45 1.52
CA LEU A 68 -15.74 3.02 1.18
C LEU A 68 -14.39 2.40 1.56
N ALA A 69 -13.28 3.09 1.32
CA ALA A 69 -11.95 2.65 1.71
C ALA A 69 -11.84 2.38 3.22
N GLU A 70 -12.34 3.31 4.05
CA GLU A 70 -12.36 3.14 5.51
C GLU A 70 -13.17 1.92 5.94
N GLN A 71 -14.34 1.71 5.34
CA GLN A 71 -15.19 0.54 5.60
C GLN A 71 -14.48 -0.77 5.26
N LEU A 72 -13.86 -0.86 4.09
CA LEU A 72 -13.19 -2.07 3.63
C LEU A 72 -11.94 -2.40 4.45
N LEU A 73 -11.16 -1.37 4.81
CA LEU A 73 -10.00 -1.54 5.70
C LEU A 73 -10.43 -2.04 7.08
N ALA A 74 -11.49 -1.47 7.66
CA ALA A 74 -12.04 -1.92 8.94
C ALA A 74 -12.57 -3.36 8.87
N ALA A 75 -13.14 -3.76 7.73
CA ALA A 75 -13.62 -5.12 7.48
C ALA A 75 -12.50 -6.13 7.18
N GLY A 76 -11.24 -5.71 7.07
CA GLY A 76 -10.14 -6.58 6.69
C GLY A 76 -10.12 -6.96 5.19
N ASN A 77 -10.95 -6.30 4.36
CA ASN A 77 -11.01 -6.53 2.93
C ASN A 77 -9.94 -5.69 2.23
N PHE A 78 -8.70 -6.20 2.22
CA PHE A 78 -7.58 -5.59 1.50
C PHE A 78 -6.54 -6.62 1.08
N LEU A 79 -5.79 -6.29 0.04
CA LEU A 79 -4.66 -7.07 -0.44
C LEU A 79 -3.57 -7.15 0.64
N LEU A 80 -3.11 -8.37 0.93
CA LEU A 80 -2.17 -8.58 2.01
C LEU A 80 -0.89 -7.76 1.81
N GLY A 81 -0.44 -7.10 2.88
CA GLY A 81 0.75 -6.26 2.87
C GLY A 81 0.52 -4.82 2.42
N THR A 82 -0.65 -4.46 1.88
CA THR A 82 -0.91 -3.12 1.33
C THR A 82 -1.67 -2.18 2.29
N HIS A 83 -1.91 -2.55 3.55
CA HIS A 83 -2.65 -1.72 4.49
C HIS A 83 -1.98 -0.33 4.71
N PRO A 84 -2.66 0.80 4.43
CA PRO A 84 -2.05 2.14 4.39
C PRO A 84 -1.49 2.60 5.74
N LEU A 85 -2.20 2.32 6.84
CA LEU A 85 -1.70 2.67 8.18
C LEU A 85 -0.49 1.82 8.60
N GLN A 86 -0.38 0.59 8.10
CA GLN A 86 0.78 -0.26 8.41
C GLN A 86 2.01 0.26 7.67
N ILE A 87 1.85 0.65 6.39
CA ILE A 87 2.93 1.26 5.61
C ILE A 87 3.45 2.54 6.26
N THR A 88 2.55 3.45 6.63
CA THR A 88 2.96 4.71 7.28
C THR A 88 3.54 4.49 8.68
N SER A 89 3.08 3.48 9.42
CA SER A 89 3.68 3.07 10.68
C SER A 89 5.11 2.55 10.49
N LEU A 90 5.37 1.72 9.49
CA LEU A 90 6.71 1.19 9.21
C LEU A 90 7.70 2.31 8.87
N LEU A 91 7.29 3.29 8.06
CA LEU A 91 8.13 4.46 7.73
C LEU A 91 8.55 5.28 8.96
N LYS A 92 7.81 5.19 10.07
CA LYS A 92 8.07 5.92 11.32
C LYS A 92 8.77 5.07 12.39
N SER A 93 8.57 3.76 12.38
CA SER A 93 8.98 2.86 13.48
C SER A 93 10.13 1.93 13.13
N GLU A 94 10.35 1.60 11.85
CA GLU A 94 11.48 0.77 11.43
C GLU A 94 12.76 1.60 11.43
N PRO A 95 13.77 1.27 12.26
CA PRO A 95 14.94 2.13 12.47
C PRO A 95 15.65 2.55 11.17
N ASP A 96 15.86 1.61 10.25
CA ASP A 96 16.51 1.87 8.96
C ASP A 96 15.71 2.83 8.07
N LEU A 97 14.37 2.80 8.14
CA LEU A 97 13.50 3.66 7.34
C LEU A 97 13.32 5.02 8.02
N ALA A 98 13.04 5.02 9.33
CA ALA A 98 12.79 6.21 10.11
C ALA A 98 13.97 7.19 10.06
N ALA A 99 15.21 6.68 10.11
CA ALA A 99 16.41 7.50 9.97
C ALA A 99 16.54 8.20 8.61
N GLN A 100 15.79 7.75 7.60
CA GLN A 100 15.85 8.24 6.23
C GLN A 100 14.63 9.10 5.85
N VAL A 101 13.61 9.19 6.69
CA VAL A 101 12.33 9.84 6.40
C VAL A 101 12.20 11.11 7.24
N ALA A 102 12.15 12.27 6.59
CA ALA A 102 11.84 13.53 7.25
C ALA A 102 10.34 13.69 7.47
N GLU A 103 9.53 13.25 6.51
CA GLU A 103 8.08 13.35 6.55
C GLU A 103 7.43 12.20 5.77
N ALA A 104 6.33 11.65 6.27
CA ALA A 104 5.50 10.69 5.55
C ALA A 104 4.02 11.04 5.74
N GLN A 105 3.34 11.37 4.65
CA GLN A 105 1.94 11.78 4.64
C GLN A 105 1.10 10.80 3.82
N LEU A 106 0.08 10.23 4.45
CA LEU A 106 -0.94 9.46 3.76
C LEU A 106 -1.84 10.40 2.95
N VAL A 107 -1.98 10.11 1.67
CA VAL A 107 -2.90 10.79 0.76
C VAL A 107 -4.26 10.09 0.83
N ARG A 108 -5.33 10.87 0.71
CA ARG A 108 -6.71 10.38 0.73
C ARG A 108 -6.91 9.32 -0.37
N PRO A 109 -7.54 8.17 -0.07
CA PRO A 109 -7.83 7.17 -1.08
C PRO A 109 -8.69 7.72 -2.22
N TRP A 110 -8.49 7.20 -3.43
CA TRP A 110 -9.28 7.54 -4.61
C TRP A 110 -9.60 6.29 -5.44
N LYS A 111 -10.52 6.46 -6.40
CA LYS A 111 -10.88 5.42 -7.34
C LYS A 111 -9.94 5.47 -8.55
N TRP A 112 -9.36 4.33 -8.92
CA TRP A 112 -8.59 4.20 -10.14
C TRP A 112 -9.29 3.25 -11.11
N ASP A 113 -9.83 3.81 -12.18
CA ASP A 113 -10.53 3.08 -13.24
C ASP A 113 -9.56 2.66 -14.36
N PHE A 114 -9.44 1.36 -14.61
CA PHE A 114 -8.68 0.77 -15.72
C PHE A 114 -9.60 0.10 -16.76
N GLY A 115 -10.87 0.51 -16.83
CA GLY A 115 -11.89 -0.01 -17.73
C GLY A 115 -12.46 -1.34 -17.24
N ALA A 116 -11.78 -2.45 -17.52
CA ALA A 116 -12.26 -3.78 -17.16
C ALA A 116 -12.25 -4.06 -15.65
N ARG A 117 -11.48 -3.27 -14.89
CA ARG A 117 -11.35 -3.39 -13.44
C ARG A 117 -11.09 -2.02 -12.83
N THR A 118 -11.70 -1.79 -11.68
CA THR A 118 -11.54 -0.56 -10.91
C THR A 118 -10.92 -0.90 -9.57
N TYR A 119 -10.08 -0.02 -9.06
CA TYR A 119 -9.37 -0.22 -7.79
C TYR A 119 -9.63 0.93 -6.84
N LEU A 120 -9.63 0.62 -5.55
CA LEU A 120 -9.35 1.62 -4.53
C LEU A 120 -7.84 1.66 -4.30
N VAL A 121 -7.30 2.86 -4.36
CA VAL A 121 -5.87 3.10 -4.24
C VAL A 121 -5.60 4.22 -3.25
N TYR A 122 -4.41 4.24 -2.68
CA TYR A 122 -3.91 5.34 -1.87
C TYR A 122 -2.47 5.66 -2.26
N ALA A 123 -1.98 6.80 -1.77
CA ALA A 123 -0.57 7.16 -1.88
C ALA A 123 0.02 7.53 -0.53
N VAL A 124 1.33 7.37 -0.41
CA VAL A 124 2.12 7.94 0.68
C VAL A 124 3.18 8.83 0.06
N ASN A 125 3.13 10.12 0.40
CA ASN A 125 4.15 11.08 0.06
C ASN A 125 5.24 11.00 1.13
N ILE A 126 6.49 10.78 0.72
CA ILE A 126 7.62 10.56 1.61
C ILE A 126 8.72 11.56 1.27
N ARG A 127 9.05 12.45 2.20
CA ARG A 127 10.20 13.34 2.07
C ARG A 127 11.43 12.64 2.62
N LYS A 128 12.44 12.45 1.77
CA LYS A 128 13.73 11.90 2.15
C LYS A 128 14.46 12.90 3.05
N ALA A 129 14.91 12.45 4.23
CA ALA A 129 15.83 13.19 5.09
C ALA A 129 17.19 13.38 4.39
#